data_AF-A0A067PTH1-F1
#
_entry.id   AF-A0A067PTH1-F1
#
_cell.length_a   1.000
_cell.length_b   1.000
_cell.length_c   1.000
_cell.angle_alpha   90.00
_cell.angle_beta   90.00
_cell.angle_gamma   90.00
#
_symmetry.space_group_name_H-M   'P 1'
#
loop_
_entity.id
_entity.type
_entity.pdbx_description
1 polymer ?
#
loop_
_entity_poly.entity_id
_entity_poly.type
_entity_poly.pdbx_seq_one_letter_code
_entity_poly.pdbx_strand_id
1 'polypeptide(L)'
;MVHQHKHTQAQPTGTDGDPVGEPPPPRHHRSHSDSNNTLRDTQLKLGESEEQRRADALQAELDGLKKKWRRYKTTSTDDDVAIATFGRRFACMYEPWILGENITTAPRSKKPLMVLSWERYNSPHTKSEAIRQETCLIAPKRLHLLMLGSGSDHFVAMCCSTTTKHIRDLAPIIFDLQPALFKTGADQSQAPTVLKLLKFDTTKLGYPSMPPLLYPNRTKNNMEVFQSRILLKVGQCLLRGPGSLKVGDNGHGLSTNTFAKLWHVHQVTPGFIAFCAILVSDIREFVPLGNSTGVHYDQEFEKYKKFLVQNGTKDHVVQLYKVYNGFIFPDVQDAGQGEGEGDGSDFDEAMREMGEDESVEGEPHDDDDDDEGGDVDESGDNEEDQGGGASGNEGDD
;
A
#
# COMPACT_ATOMS: atom_id res chain seq x y z
N MET A 1 -5.42 -20.26 42.35
CA MET A 1 -5.51 -21.74 42.43
C MET A 1 -4.15 -22.29 42.04
N VAL A 2 -3.48 -22.94 43.00
CA VAL A 2 -2.09 -23.40 42.91
C VAL A 2 -2.09 -24.81 42.31
N HIS A 3 -1.25 -25.09 41.31
CA HIS A 3 -1.02 -26.45 40.81
C HIS A 3 0.46 -26.81 40.94
N GLN A 4 0.72 -27.75 41.85
CA GLN A 4 1.99 -28.42 42.10
C GLN A 4 2.26 -29.46 41.00
N HIS A 5 3.50 -29.55 40.52
CA HIS A 5 3.99 -30.69 39.74
C HIS A 5 4.83 -31.61 40.64
N LYS A 6 4.49 -32.90 40.61
CA LYS A 6 5.11 -33.99 41.36
C LYS A 6 6.38 -34.49 40.67
N HIS A 7 7.45 -34.62 41.44
CA HIS A 7 8.64 -35.42 41.13
C HIS A 7 8.33 -36.92 41.28
N THR A 8 8.79 -37.73 40.33
CA THR A 8 8.86 -39.19 40.46
C THR A 8 10.33 -39.62 40.34
N GLN A 9 10.87 -40.15 41.44
CA GLN A 9 12.15 -40.87 41.51
C GLN A 9 11.94 -42.32 41.05
N ALA A 10 12.90 -42.85 40.29
CA ALA A 10 13.05 -44.29 40.05
C ALA A 10 14.38 -44.76 40.64
N GLN A 11 14.32 -45.85 41.39
CA GLN A 11 15.44 -46.53 42.06
C GLN A 11 16.18 -47.50 41.12
N PRO A 12 17.44 -47.87 41.47
CA PRO A 12 18.32 -48.67 40.62
C PRO A 12 18.16 -50.18 40.89
N THR A 13 18.37 -50.99 39.84
CA THR A 13 18.66 -52.41 39.97
C THR A 13 20.08 -52.65 39.48
N GLY A 14 20.91 -53.18 40.36
CA GLY A 14 22.22 -53.72 40.02
C GLY A 14 22.10 -55.16 39.52
N THR A 15 23.10 -55.62 38.80
CA THR A 15 23.64 -56.99 38.91
C THR A 15 24.99 -57.07 38.23
N ASP A 16 25.85 -57.85 38.87
CA ASP A 16 27.28 -58.02 38.66
C ASP A 16 27.66 -58.72 37.35
N GLY A 17 28.92 -58.51 36.95
CA GLY A 17 29.58 -59.33 35.95
C GLY A 17 30.90 -58.74 35.46
N ASP A 18 31.94 -58.82 36.29
CA ASP A 18 33.34 -58.59 35.88
C ASP A 18 33.83 -59.73 34.98
N PRO A 19 34.44 -59.40 33.82
CA PRO A 19 35.53 -60.19 33.30
C PRO A 19 36.83 -59.37 33.24
N VAL A 20 37.87 -59.97 33.81
CA VAL A 20 39.28 -59.58 33.71
C VAL A 20 39.68 -59.43 32.24
N GLY A 21 39.95 -58.19 31.81
CA GLY A 21 40.40 -57.85 30.46
C GLY A 21 41.52 -56.81 30.50
N GLU A 22 42.64 -57.18 29.89
CA GLU A 22 43.84 -56.44 29.43
C GLU A 22 44.15 -55.01 29.91
N PRO A 23 45.44 -54.70 30.20
CA PRO A 23 45.88 -53.36 30.53
C PRO A 23 45.60 -52.39 29.35
N PRO A 24 44.96 -51.23 29.62
CA PRO A 24 44.53 -50.33 28.57
C PRO A 24 45.74 -49.72 27.83
N PRO A 25 45.67 -49.56 26.50
CA PRO A 25 46.69 -48.85 25.74
C PRO A 25 46.86 -47.41 26.26
N PRO A 26 48.06 -46.82 26.10
CA PRO A 26 48.36 -45.48 26.60
C PRO A 26 47.30 -44.48 26.12
N ARG A 27 46.59 -43.90 27.08
CA ARG A 27 45.58 -42.86 26.84
C ARG A 27 46.28 -41.67 26.22
N HIS A 28 46.20 -41.53 24.91
CA HIS A 28 46.46 -40.27 24.24
C HIS A 28 45.50 -39.24 24.84
N HIS A 29 46.01 -38.39 25.73
CA HIS A 29 45.32 -37.20 26.19
C HIS A 29 45.15 -36.29 24.97
N ARG A 30 44.09 -36.52 24.18
CA ARG A 30 43.57 -35.51 23.27
C ARG A 30 43.31 -34.29 24.14
N SER A 31 44.00 -33.19 23.82
CA SER A 31 43.91 -31.97 24.59
C SER A 31 42.45 -31.57 24.70
N HIS A 32 42.00 -31.28 25.92
CA HIS A 32 40.63 -30.82 26.18
C HIS A 32 40.27 -29.55 25.37
N SER A 33 41.29 -28.83 24.85
CA SER A 33 41.10 -27.73 23.89
C SER A 33 40.59 -28.18 22.53
N ASP A 34 41.03 -29.34 22.04
CA ASP A 34 40.73 -29.78 20.67
C ASP A 34 39.26 -30.21 20.56
N SER A 35 38.73 -30.84 21.60
CA SER A 35 37.30 -31.18 21.71
C SER A 35 36.42 -29.93 21.79
N ASN A 36 36.83 -28.89 22.53
CA ASN A 36 36.06 -27.65 22.65
C ASN A 36 36.07 -26.84 21.34
N ASN A 37 37.19 -26.81 20.61
CA ASN A 37 37.26 -26.17 19.30
C ASN A 37 36.40 -26.91 18.28
N THR A 38 36.45 -28.25 18.28
CA THR A 38 35.60 -29.06 17.39
C THR A 38 34.11 -28.84 17.65
N LEU A 39 33.69 -28.77 18.93
CA LEU A 39 32.31 -28.49 19.28
C LEU A 39 31.85 -27.10 18.82
N ARG A 40 32.68 -26.07 19.00
CA ARG A 40 32.37 -24.71 18.52
C ARG A 40 32.23 -24.67 17.00
N ASP A 41 33.15 -25.28 16.28
CA ASP A 41 33.11 -25.32 14.81
C ASP A 41 31.87 -26.08 14.31
N THR A 42 31.46 -27.15 14.99
CA THR A 42 30.22 -27.87 14.64
C THR A 42 28.97 -27.07 14.94
N GLN A 43 28.92 -26.32 16.05
CA GLN A 43 27.78 -25.45 16.38
C GLN A 43 27.65 -24.29 15.39
N LEU A 44 28.78 -23.73 14.96
CA LEU A 44 28.82 -22.62 14.00
C LEU A 44 28.34 -23.10 12.61
N LYS A 45 28.82 -24.26 12.15
CA LYS A 45 28.35 -24.89 10.92
C LYS A 45 26.86 -25.27 10.95
N LEU A 46 26.36 -25.71 12.11
CA LEU A 46 24.94 -26.04 12.26
C LEU A 46 24.08 -24.77 12.15
N GLY A 47 24.51 -23.67 12.79
CA GLY A 47 23.84 -22.36 12.68
C GLY A 47 23.82 -21.84 11.25
N GLU A 48 24.96 -21.87 10.54
CA GLU A 48 25.04 -21.48 9.12
C GLU A 48 24.11 -22.34 8.24
N SER A 49 24.03 -23.65 8.50
CA SER A 49 23.13 -24.54 7.76
C SER A 49 21.64 -24.27 8.03
N GLU A 50 21.27 -23.87 9.24
CA GLU A 50 19.88 -23.54 9.58
C GLU A 50 19.45 -22.20 8.96
N GLU A 51 20.34 -21.20 8.98
CA GLU A 51 20.12 -19.92 8.32
C GLU A 51 19.95 -20.07 6.81
N GLN A 52 20.80 -20.89 6.16
CA GLN A 52 20.67 -21.17 4.73
C GLN A 52 19.34 -21.86 4.39
N ARG A 53 18.93 -22.88 5.16
CA ARG A 53 17.63 -23.55 4.94
C ARG A 53 16.46 -22.59 5.11
N ARG A 54 16.56 -21.65 6.05
CA ARG A 54 15.54 -20.61 6.24
C ARG A 54 15.50 -19.62 5.07
N ALA A 55 16.67 -19.22 4.55
CA ALA A 55 16.77 -18.38 3.37
C ALA A 55 16.17 -19.08 2.13
N ASP A 56 16.51 -20.35 1.90
CA ASP A 56 15.98 -21.15 0.79
C ASP A 56 14.46 -21.32 0.89
N ALA A 57 13.93 -21.57 2.09
CA ALA A 57 12.49 -21.68 2.33
C ALA A 57 11.75 -20.36 2.05
N LEU A 58 12.29 -19.22 2.50
CA LEU A 58 11.72 -17.90 2.20
C LEU A 58 11.80 -17.57 0.71
N GLN A 59 12.87 -17.96 0.03
CA GLN A 59 13.03 -17.78 -1.40
C GLN A 59 12.00 -18.60 -2.19
N ALA A 60 11.80 -19.87 -1.82
CA ALA A 60 10.79 -20.73 -2.41
C ALA A 60 9.37 -20.20 -2.19
N GLU A 61 9.07 -19.64 -1.01
CA GLU A 61 7.79 -18.98 -0.73
C GLU A 61 7.59 -17.74 -1.61
N LEU A 62 8.61 -16.89 -1.74
CA LEU A 62 8.62 -15.73 -2.64
C LEU A 62 8.37 -16.13 -4.09
N ASP A 63 9.03 -17.18 -4.57
CA ASP A 63 8.87 -17.65 -5.96
C ASP A 63 7.50 -18.31 -6.18
N GLY A 64 6.95 -18.97 -5.17
CA GLY A 64 5.56 -19.43 -5.15
C GLY A 64 4.55 -18.28 -5.26
N LEU A 65 4.77 -17.20 -4.51
CA LEU A 65 3.95 -15.98 -4.56
C LEU A 65 4.08 -15.28 -5.93
N LYS A 66 5.29 -15.16 -6.49
CA LYS A 66 5.52 -14.62 -7.84
C LYS A 66 4.79 -15.45 -8.90
N LYS A 67 4.86 -16.79 -8.84
CA LYS A 67 4.14 -17.67 -9.79
C LYS A 67 2.62 -17.54 -9.67
N LYS A 68 2.08 -17.42 -8.45
CA LYS A 68 0.65 -17.13 -8.23
C LYS A 68 0.26 -15.76 -8.81
N TRP A 69 1.09 -14.73 -8.59
CA TRP A 69 0.86 -13.40 -9.13
C TRP A 69 0.91 -13.35 -10.66
N ARG A 70 1.85 -14.07 -11.31
CA ARG A 70 1.89 -14.20 -12.79
C ARG A 70 0.66 -14.90 -13.34
N ARG A 71 0.21 -16.01 -12.72
CA ARG A 71 -1.04 -16.68 -13.12
C ARG A 71 -2.25 -15.77 -12.95
N TYR A 72 -2.32 -15.07 -11.82
CA TYR A 72 -3.35 -14.08 -11.55
C TYR A 72 -3.37 -12.95 -12.62
N LYS A 73 -2.20 -12.45 -13.03
CA LYS A 73 -2.05 -11.45 -14.10
C LYS A 73 -2.53 -11.97 -15.47
N THR A 74 -2.45 -13.27 -15.72
CA THR A 74 -2.85 -13.89 -17.00
C THR A 74 -4.36 -14.21 -17.05
N THR A 75 -5.03 -14.30 -15.90
CA THR A 75 -6.48 -14.59 -15.79
C THR A 75 -7.29 -13.39 -15.30
N SER A 76 -6.68 -12.22 -15.10
CA SER A 76 -7.39 -11.01 -14.68
C SER A 76 -8.46 -10.70 -15.71
N THR A 77 -9.72 -10.78 -15.30
CA THR A 77 -10.83 -10.46 -16.16
C THR A 77 -10.85 -8.95 -16.42
N ASP A 78 -11.49 -8.50 -17.52
CA ASP A 78 -11.70 -7.07 -17.78
C ASP A 78 -12.40 -6.37 -16.59
N ASP A 79 -13.23 -7.13 -15.87
CA ASP A 79 -13.90 -6.69 -14.65
C ASP A 79 -12.92 -6.43 -13.49
N ASP A 80 -11.93 -7.31 -13.28
CA ASP A 80 -10.90 -7.11 -12.25
C ASP A 80 -10.07 -5.85 -12.53
N VAL A 81 -9.71 -5.62 -13.79
CA VAL A 81 -8.96 -4.42 -14.22
C VAL A 81 -9.82 -3.16 -14.04
N ALA A 82 -11.12 -3.23 -14.35
CA ALA A 82 -12.05 -2.13 -14.13
C ALA A 82 -12.24 -1.81 -12.65
N ILE A 83 -12.34 -2.83 -11.79
CA ILE A 83 -12.45 -2.68 -10.33
C ILE A 83 -11.16 -2.10 -9.75
N ALA A 84 -10.00 -2.61 -10.15
CA ALA A 84 -8.69 -2.10 -9.74
C ALA A 84 -8.51 -0.63 -10.14
N THR A 85 -8.91 -0.28 -11.37
CA THR A 85 -8.85 1.09 -11.88
C THR A 85 -9.81 2.02 -11.12
N PHE A 86 -11.01 1.54 -10.81
CA PHE A 86 -11.95 2.26 -9.97
C PHE A 86 -11.42 2.44 -8.54
N GLY A 87 -10.81 1.41 -7.95
CA GLY A 87 -10.15 1.46 -6.63
C GLY A 87 -9.06 2.51 -6.57
N ARG A 88 -8.15 2.52 -7.56
CA ARG A 88 -7.10 3.56 -7.69
C ARG A 88 -7.68 4.96 -7.77
N ARG A 89 -8.67 5.16 -8.64
CA ARG A 89 -9.37 6.45 -8.76
C ARG A 89 -9.99 6.85 -7.43
N PHE A 90 -10.69 5.93 -6.77
CA PHE A 90 -11.37 6.19 -5.51
C PHE A 90 -10.39 6.56 -4.39
N ALA A 91 -9.28 5.83 -4.28
CA ALA A 91 -8.23 6.08 -3.32
C ALA A 91 -7.59 7.47 -3.50
N CYS A 92 -7.25 7.83 -4.75
CA CYS A 92 -6.62 9.12 -5.04
C CYS A 92 -7.60 10.30 -4.86
N MET A 93 -8.85 10.13 -5.29
CA MET A 93 -9.82 11.22 -5.36
C MET A 93 -10.66 11.36 -4.09
N TYR A 94 -10.85 10.32 -3.29
CA TYR A 94 -11.83 10.36 -2.21
C TYR A 94 -11.28 9.85 -0.90
N GLU A 95 -10.81 8.61 -0.83
CA GLU A 95 -10.44 7.99 0.45
C GLU A 95 -9.31 6.96 0.25
N PRO A 96 -8.07 7.31 0.56
CA PRO A 96 -6.93 6.42 0.32
C PRO A 96 -6.84 5.24 1.29
N TRP A 97 -7.44 5.38 2.48
CA TRP A 97 -7.47 4.31 3.50
C TRP A 97 -8.90 3.93 3.82
N ILE A 98 -9.34 2.84 3.20
CA ILE A 98 -10.64 2.23 3.42
C ILE A 98 -10.51 1.32 4.65
N LEU A 99 -10.52 1.94 5.84
CA LEU A 99 -10.43 1.25 7.12
C LEU A 99 -11.84 0.87 7.59
N GLY A 100 -12.28 -0.33 7.25
CA GLY A 100 -13.57 -0.83 7.71
C GLY A 100 -13.95 -2.14 7.05
N GLU A 101 -14.41 -3.09 7.85
CA GLU A 101 -15.03 -4.30 7.35
C GLU A 101 -16.28 -3.94 6.54
N ASN A 102 -16.50 -4.66 5.44
CA ASN A 102 -17.76 -4.66 4.70
C ASN A 102 -18.15 -3.33 4.00
N ILE A 103 -17.19 -2.45 3.68
CA ILE A 103 -17.51 -1.21 2.94
C ILE A 103 -18.14 -1.51 1.58
N THR A 104 -17.71 -2.57 0.92
CA THR A 104 -18.25 -3.01 -0.37
C THR A 104 -19.43 -3.95 -0.22
N THR A 105 -19.49 -4.77 0.84
CA THR A 105 -20.47 -5.87 1.02
C THR A 105 -21.76 -5.45 1.75
N ALA A 106 -21.75 -4.37 2.52
CA ALA A 106 -22.89 -3.98 3.34
C ALA A 106 -24.07 -3.39 2.52
N PRO A 107 -25.35 -3.70 2.86
CA PRO A 107 -26.52 -3.24 2.12
C PRO A 107 -26.64 -1.72 2.09
N ARG A 108 -26.90 -1.12 0.92
CA ARG A 108 -27.06 0.35 0.74
C ARG A 108 -28.02 0.94 1.78
N SER A 109 -27.56 1.92 2.56
CA SER A 109 -28.45 2.63 3.47
C SER A 109 -29.48 3.44 2.68
N LYS A 110 -30.70 3.46 3.18
CA LYS A 110 -31.80 4.29 2.66
C LYS A 110 -31.75 5.73 3.16
N LYS A 111 -30.86 6.05 4.12
CA LYS A 111 -30.75 7.39 4.70
C LYS A 111 -30.24 8.39 3.66
N PRO A 112 -30.58 9.68 3.79
CA PRO A 112 -30.07 10.73 2.91
C PRO A 112 -28.53 10.71 2.80
N LEU A 113 -28.03 11.08 1.62
CA LEU A 113 -26.60 11.06 1.31
C LEU A 113 -25.82 11.98 2.26
N MET A 114 -24.98 11.38 3.12
CA MET A 114 -24.11 12.13 4.04
C MET A 114 -22.75 12.48 3.43
N VAL A 115 -22.55 12.21 2.14
CA VAL A 115 -21.24 12.27 1.45
C VAL A 115 -20.56 13.64 1.60
N LEU A 116 -21.32 14.72 1.44
CA LEU A 116 -20.83 16.10 1.58
C LEU A 116 -21.22 16.74 2.92
N SER A 117 -21.90 16.00 3.80
CA SER A 117 -22.25 16.50 5.14
C SER A 117 -21.05 16.36 6.05
N TRP A 118 -20.80 17.40 6.86
CA TRP A 118 -19.78 17.33 7.90
C TRP A 118 -20.10 16.29 8.98
N GLU A 119 -21.36 15.87 9.11
CA GLU A 119 -21.84 14.87 10.07
C GLU A 119 -21.24 13.48 9.82
N ARG A 120 -20.70 13.23 8.62
CA ARG A 120 -19.95 11.98 8.33
C ARG A 120 -18.74 11.78 9.25
N TYR A 121 -18.26 12.84 9.89
CA TYR A 121 -17.11 12.79 10.81
C TYR A 121 -17.53 12.78 12.30
N ASN A 122 -18.79 12.49 12.61
CA ASN A 122 -19.29 12.46 13.99
C ASN A 122 -18.97 11.15 14.71
N SER A 123 -18.91 10.03 13.99
CA SER A 123 -18.53 8.73 14.54
C SER A 123 -17.88 7.85 13.48
N PRO A 124 -17.10 6.81 13.88
CA PRO A 124 -16.57 5.82 12.95
C PRO A 124 -17.66 5.18 12.08
N HIS A 125 -18.83 4.91 12.66
CA HIS A 125 -19.96 4.34 11.92
C HIS A 125 -20.48 5.27 10.82
N THR A 126 -20.70 6.56 11.11
CA THR A 126 -21.17 7.51 10.08
C THR A 126 -20.10 7.76 9.02
N LYS A 127 -18.81 7.64 9.37
CA LYS A 127 -17.70 7.72 8.41
C LYS A 127 -17.73 6.54 7.44
N SER A 128 -17.76 5.30 7.94
CA SER A 128 -17.82 4.09 7.10
C SER A 128 -19.07 4.10 6.21
N GLU A 129 -20.21 4.51 6.76
CA GLU A 129 -21.45 4.66 6.01
C GLU A 129 -21.33 5.69 4.88
N ALA A 130 -20.74 6.85 5.15
CA ALA A 130 -20.55 7.88 4.14
C ALA A 130 -19.55 7.46 3.05
N ILE A 131 -18.45 6.78 3.41
CA ILE A 131 -17.49 6.22 2.44
C ILE A 131 -18.22 5.24 1.53
N ARG A 132 -19.00 4.32 2.09
CA ARG A 132 -19.77 3.33 1.33
C ARG A 132 -20.79 3.96 0.39
N GLN A 133 -21.54 4.96 0.86
CA GLN A 133 -22.46 5.71 -0.01
C GLN A 133 -21.73 6.46 -1.12
N GLU A 134 -20.57 7.06 -0.82
CA GLU A 134 -19.70 7.73 -1.78
C GLU A 134 -19.20 6.73 -2.84
N THR A 135 -18.70 5.56 -2.42
CA THR A 135 -18.30 4.46 -3.32
C THR A 135 -19.44 4.06 -4.25
N CYS A 136 -20.63 3.75 -3.73
CA CYS A 136 -21.77 3.35 -4.55
C CYS A 136 -22.28 4.46 -5.49
N LEU A 137 -22.12 5.72 -5.11
CA LEU A 137 -22.53 6.87 -5.93
C LEU A 137 -21.61 7.05 -7.15
N ILE A 138 -20.31 6.83 -6.96
CA ILE A 138 -19.29 7.10 -7.98
C ILE A 138 -18.98 5.85 -8.80
N ALA A 139 -19.15 4.65 -8.23
CA ALA A 139 -18.92 3.39 -8.92
C ALA A 139 -19.88 3.26 -10.13
N PRO A 140 -19.37 2.88 -11.31
CA PRO A 140 -20.21 2.46 -12.42
C PRO A 140 -21.17 1.35 -11.98
N LYS A 141 -22.44 1.44 -12.39
CA LYS A 141 -23.48 0.47 -11.98
C LYS A 141 -23.09 -0.99 -12.23
N ARG A 142 -22.36 -1.27 -13.32
CA ARG A 142 -21.87 -2.62 -13.65
C ARG A 142 -20.94 -3.19 -12.57
N LEU A 143 -20.17 -2.34 -11.90
CA LEU A 143 -19.22 -2.76 -10.85
C LEU A 143 -19.89 -2.98 -9.49
N HIS A 144 -21.12 -2.49 -9.28
CA HIS A 144 -21.79 -2.57 -7.97
C HIS A 144 -21.92 -4.02 -7.49
N LEU A 145 -22.30 -4.95 -8.36
CA LEU A 145 -22.44 -6.35 -8.01
C LEU A 145 -21.10 -7.06 -7.85
N LEU A 146 -20.12 -6.71 -8.67
CA LEU A 146 -18.80 -7.32 -8.66
C LEU A 146 -18.01 -6.95 -7.40
N MET A 147 -18.18 -5.72 -6.91
CA MET A 147 -17.57 -5.26 -5.67
C MET A 147 -18.15 -5.94 -4.41
N LEU A 148 -19.38 -6.48 -4.46
CA LEU A 148 -19.99 -7.21 -3.34
C LEU A 148 -19.34 -8.60 -3.10
N GLY A 149 -18.53 -9.09 -4.04
CA GLY A 149 -17.86 -10.40 -3.98
C GLY A 149 -16.34 -10.30 -3.87
N SER A 150 -15.63 -11.14 -4.64
CA SER A 150 -14.16 -11.19 -4.70
C SER A 150 -13.51 -9.89 -5.22
N GLY A 151 -14.27 -9.01 -5.86
CA GLY A 151 -13.80 -7.71 -6.31
C GLY A 151 -13.44 -6.74 -5.19
N SER A 152 -13.92 -6.97 -3.95
CA SER A 152 -13.61 -6.11 -2.81
C SER A 152 -12.11 -6.02 -2.52
N ASP A 153 -11.41 -7.16 -2.59
CA ASP A 153 -9.97 -7.20 -2.31
C ASP A 153 -9.18 -6.43 -3.38
N HIS A 154 -9.58 -6.52 -4.64
CA HIS A 154 -8.97 -5.75 -5.73
C HIS A 154 -9.21 -4.23 -5.60
N PHE A 155 -10.40 -3.85 -5.14
CA PHE A 155 -10.71 -2.45 -4.87
C PHE A 155 -9.84 -1.88 -3.75
N VAL A 156 -9.58 -2.65 -2.68
CA VAL A 156 -8.79 -2.20 -1.52
C VAL A 156 -7.28 -2.32 -1.75
N ALA A 157 -6.83 -3.39 -2.40
CA ALA A 157 -5.40 -3.69 -2.59
C ALA A 157 -4.71 -2.73 -3.54
N MET A 158 -5.44 -2.10 -4.46
CA MET A 158 -4.88 -1.27 -5.52
C MET A 158 -4.72 0.19 -5.10
N CYS A 159 -4.11 0.43 -3.94
CA CYS A 159 -3.85 1.77 -3.42
C CYS A 159 -2.41 2.24 -3.64
N CYS A 160 -2.28 3.37 -4.35
CA CYS A 160 -1.24 4.40 -4.29
C CYS A 160 0.26 4.03 -4.45
N SER A 161 0.67 2.77 -4.55
CA SER A 161 2.09 2.38 -4.60
C SER A 161 2.84 2.97 -5.81
N THR A 162 2.27 2.82 -7.01
CA THR A 162 2.82 3.38 -8.26
C THR A 162 2.83 4.91 -8.23
N THR A 163 1.76 5.49 -7.70
CA THR A 163 1.63 6.92 -7.47
C THR A 163 2.75 7.47 -6.58
N THR A 164 2.98 6.87 -5.41
CA THR A 164 4.03 7.30 -4.48
C THR A 164 5.41 7.17 -5.11
N LYS A 165 5.66 6.11 -5.88
CA LYS A 165 6.91 5.96 -6.65
C LYS A 165 7.12 7.13 -7.62
N HIS A 166 6.13 7.45 -8.45
CA HIS A 166 6.23 8.58 -9.40
C HIS A 166 6.48 9.91 -8.70
N ILE A 167 5.78 10.18 -7.60
CA ILE A 167 5.98 11.40 -6.82
C ILE A 167 7.40 11.45 -6.24
N ARG A 168 7.91 10.32 -5.74
CA ARG A 168 9.29 10.21 -5.22
C ARG A 168 10.34 10.47 -6.30
N ASP A 169 10.18 9.88 -7.48
CA ASP A 169 11.10 10.06 -8.60
C ASP A 169 11.12 11.51 -9.11
N LEU A 170 9.99 12.21 -8.99
CA LEU A 170 9.85 13.63 -9.35
C LEU A 170 10.03 14.61 -8.19
N ALA A 171 10.34 14.12 -6.99
CA ALA A 171 10.51 14.95 -5.81
C ALA A 171 11.43 16.17 -6.03
N PRO A 172 12.58 16.06 -6.73
CA PRO A 172 13.46 17.21 -6.96
C PRO A 172 12.75 18.34 -7.72
N ILE A 173 11.93 17.99 -8.71
CA ILE A 173 11.15 18.93 -9.53
C ILE A 173 9.97 19.49 -8.74
N ILE A 174 9.28 18.64 -7.97
CA ILE A 174 8.11 19.01 -7.17
C ILE A 174 8.50 20.02 -6.08
N PHE A 175 9.55 19.73 -5.33
CA PHE A 175 10.03 20.55 -4.21
C PHE A 175 10.97 21.68 -4.61
N ASP A 176 11.48 21.68 -5.85
CA ASP A 176 12.52 22.60 -6.32
C ASP A 176 13.78 22.49 -5.45
N LEU A 177 14.22 21.24 -5.25
CA LEU A 177 15.32 20.87 -4.35
C LEU A 177 16.30 19.92 -5.05
N GLN A 178 17.51 19.82 -4.50
CA GLN A 178 18.58 19.00 -5.05
C GLN A 178 18.21 17.50 -5.06
N PRO A 179 18.42 16.76 -6.17
CA PRO A 179 18.08 15.34 -6.26
C PRO A 179 18.73 14.46 -5.19
N ALA A 180 19.92 14.82 -4.72
CA ALA A 180 20.64 14.09 -3.67
C ALA A 180 19.83 13.96 -2.36
N LEU A 181 18.89 14.87 -2.08
CA LEU A 181 18.05 14.83 -0.88
C LEU A 181 16.95 13.75 -0.93
N PHE A 182 16.65 13.22 -2.10
CA PHE A 182 15.55 12.26 -2.31
C PHE A 182 16.04 10.86 -2.71
N LYS A 183 17.36 10.63 -2.71
CA LYS A 183 17.93 9.29 -2.95
C LYS A 183 17.52 8.33 -1.82
N THR A 184 17.28 7.07 -2.17
CA THR A 184 17.02 5.99 -1.21
C THR A 184 18.14 5.95 -0.16
N GLY A 185 17.77 5.92 1.12
CA GLY A 185 18.71 5.92 2.25
C GLY A 185 19.22 7.30 2.69
N ALA A 186 18.85 8.39 1.99
CA ALA A 186 19.20 9.74 2.46
C ALA A 186 18.47 10.08 3.76
N ASP A 187 19.22 10.53 4.77
CA ASP A 187 18.65 11.00 6.03
C ASP A 187 18.07 12.42 5.90
N GLN A 188 16.82 12.48 5.43
CA GLN A 188 16.08 13.74 5.31
C GLN A 188 15.76 14.37 6.67
N SER A 189 15.85 13.62 7.78
CA SER A 189 15.58 14.17 9.11
C SER A 189 16.61 15.22 9.51
N GLN A 190 17.78 15.21 8.87
CA GLN A 190 18.88 16.15 9.13
C GLN A 190 18.99 17.24 8.06
N ALA A 191 18.29 17.10 6.93
CA ALA A 191 18.37 18.07 5.83
C ALA A 191 17.62 19.37 6.21
N PRO A 192 18.31 20.50 6.50
CA PRO A 192 17.66 21.70 7.03
C PRO A 192 16.63 22.30 6.06
N THR A 193 16.83 22.12 4.75
CA THR A 193 15.91 22.57 3.71
C THR A 193 14.60 21.79 3.73
N VAL A 194 14.65 20.47 3.92
CA VAL A 194 13.45 19.61 4.03
C VAL A 194 12.72 19.89 5.34
N LEU A 195 13.45 20.02 6.46
CA LEU A 195 12.84 20.35 7.76
C LEU A 195 12.07 21.69 7.74
N LYS A 196 12.56 22.69 7.01
CA LYS A 196 11.85 23.98 6.81
C LYS A 196 10.57 23.85 5.98
N LEU A 197 10.40 22.78 5.21
CA LEU A 197 9.13 22.47 4.55
C LEU A 197 8.12 21.90 5.55
N LEU A 198 8.60 21.06 6.47
CA LEU A 198 7.78 20.32 7.42
C LEU A 198 7.45 21.11 8.70
N LYS A 199 8.27 22.09 9.11
CA LYS A 199 8.10 22.84 10.37
C LYS A 199 8.34 24.33 10.21
N PHE A 200 7.47 25.15 10.80
CA PHE A 200 7.70 26.60 10.94
C PHE A 200 8.83 26.90 11.93
N ASP A 201 8.87 26.12 13.00
CA ASP A 201 9.88 26.20 14.06
C ASP A 201 10.57 24.85 14.17
N THR A 202 11.81 24.76 13.69
CA THR A 202 12.59 23.53 13.67
C THR A 202 13.08 23.10 15.06
N THR A 203 12.97 23.97 16.07
CA THR A 203 13.38 23.68 17.45
C THR A 203 12.33 22.89 18.22
N LYS A 204 11.06 22.93 17.77
CA LYS A 204 9.96 22.21 18.43
C LYS A 204 9.94 20.73 18.06
N LEU A 205 9.79 19.90 19.09
CA LEU A 205 9.56 18.47 18.93
C LEU A 205 8.16 18.24 18.32
N GLY A 206 8.06 17.25 17.43
CA GLY A 206 6.82 16.92 16.72
C GLY A 206 6.60 17.71 15.43
N TYR A 207 5.64 17.24 14.63
CA TYR A 207 5.23 17.87 13.38
C TYR A 207 3.95 18.67 13.58
N PRO A 208 3.87 19.91 13.09
CA PRO A 208 2.62 20.65 13.10
C PRO A 208 1.62 19.99 12.16
N SER A 209 0.37 19.88 12.57
CA SER A 209 -0.70 19.37 11.70
C SER A 209 -0.92 20.21 10.43
N MET A 210 -0.54 21.48 10.42
CA MET A 210 -0.54 22.31 9.21
C MET A 210 0.90 22.77 8.92
N PRO A 211 1.72 21.94 8.26
CA PRO A 211 3.12 22.27 7.97
C PRO A 211 3.26 23.41 6.95
N PRO A 212 4.41 24.12 6.93
CA PRO A 212 4.67 25.22 6.00
C PRO A 212 4.45 24.87 4.54
N LEU A 213 4.77 23.63 4.14
CA LEU A 213 4.61 23.14 2.78
C LEU A 213 3.17 23.20 2.24
N LEU A 214 2.15 23.33 3.11
CA LEU A 214 0.75 23.49 2.70
C LEU A 214 0.43 24.92 2.25
N TYR A 215 1.26 25.90 2.60
CA TYR A 215 0.99 27.31 2.38
C TYR A 215 1.81 27.89 1.22
N PRO A 216 1.26 28.82 0.44
CA PRO A 216 2.04 29.62 -0.50
C PRO A 216 3.22 30.30 0.19
N ASN A 217 4.38 30.27 -0.47
CA ASN A 217 5.61 30.89 0.03
C ASN A 217 6.01 30.44 1.45
N ARG A 218 5.44 29.33 1.95
CA ARG A 218 5.67 28.81 3.31
C ARG A 218 5.32 29.81 4.40
N THR A 219 4.40 30.75 4.13
CA THR A 219 3.93 31.74 5.11
C THR A 219 2.53 31.36 5.59
N LYS A 220 2.34 31.32 6.91
CA LYS A 220 1.07 30.86 7.48
C LYS A 220 -0.06 31.85 7.20
N ASN A 221 -0.90 31.53 6.23
CA ASN A 221 -2.16 32.21 5.95
C ASN A 221 -3.28 31.16 5.79
N ASN A 222 -4.17 31.07 6.77
CA ASN A 222 -5.23 30.06 6.77
C ASN A 222 -6.24 30.24 5.63
N MET A 223 -6.32 31.43 5.02
CA MET A 223 -7.17 31.66 3.85
C MET A 223 -6.58 31.06 2.57
N GLU A 224 -5.28 30.77 2.56
CA GLU A 224 -4.55 30.27 1.41
C GLU A 224 -3.96 28.87 1.67
N VAL A 225 -4.39 28.21 2.74
CA VAL A 225 -3.97 26.83 3.05
C VAL A 225 -4.31 25.90 1.89
N PHE A 226 -3.41 24.95 1.62
CA PHE A 226 -3.42 24.02 0.48
C PHE A 226 -3.13 24.64 -0.90
N GLN A 227 -2.84 25.94 -1.01
CA GLN A 227 -2.49 26.59 -2.28
C GLN A 227 -0.99 26.59 -2.59
N SER A 228 -0.18 25.82 -1.87
CA SER A 228 1.24 25.67 -2.15
C SER A 228 1.48 25.11 -3.55
N ARG A 229 2.45 25.68 -4.28
CA ARG A 229 2.85 25.21 -5.61
C ARG A 229 3.35 23.76 -5.61
N ILE A 230 3.88 23.29 -4.47
CA ILE A 230 4.29 21.89 -4.29
C ILE A 230 3.07 20.97 -4.46
N LEU A 231 1.96 21.30 -3.79
CA LEU A 231 0.72 20.51 -3.86
C LEU A 231 0.12 20.52 -5.26
N LEU A 232 0.12 21.68 -5.92
CA LEU A 232 -0.35 21.81 -7.31
C LEU A 232 0.45 20.93 -8.27
N LYS A 233 1.79 20.91 -8.14
CA LYS A 233 2.66 20.02 -8.94
C LYS A 233 2.38 18.54 -8.65
N VAL A 234 2.16 18.15 -7.39
CA VAL A 234 1.74 16.78 -7.06
C VAL A 234 0.42 16.46 -7.75
N GLY A 235 -0.61 17.28 -7.57
CA GLY A 235 -1.91 17.05 -8.19
C GLY A 235 -1.82 16.96 -9.72
N GLN A 236 -1.01 17.80 -10.35
CA GLN A 236 -0.75 17.75 -11.78
C GLN A 236 -0.08 16.43 -12.19
N CYS A 237 0.96 15.99 -11.48
CA CYS A 237 1.61 14.70 -11.72
C CYS A 237 0.66 13.52 -11.54
N LEU A 238 -0.19 13.55 -10.51
CA LEU A 238 -1.14 12.47 -10.22
C LEU A 238 -2.17 12.29 -11.33
N LEU A 239 -2.68 13.40 -11.87
CA LEU A 239 -3.78 13.37 -12.82
C LEU A 239 -3.33 13.47 -14.27
N ARG A 240 -2.17 14.06 -14.56
CA ARG A 240 -1.61 14.20 -15.92
C ARG A 240 -0.36 13.36 -16.20
N GLY A 241 0.15 12.68 -15.18
CA GLY A 241 1.34 11.84 -15.26
C GLY A 241 2.66 12.62 -15.10
N PRO A 242 3.79 11.92 -14.91
CA PRO A 242 5.10 12.52 -14.64
C PRO A 242 5.58 13.52 -15.71
N GLY A 243 5.26 13.26 -16.98
CA GLY A 243 5.63 14.12 -18.10
C GLY A 243 5.08 15.53 -18.00
N SER A 244 3.97 15.75 -17.27
CA SER A 244 3.36 17.07 -17.15
C SER A 244 4.20 18.09 -16.37
N LEU A 245 5.17 17.62 -15.58
CA LEU A 245 6.08 18.47 -14.81
C LEU A 245 7.39 18.78 -15.55
N LYS A 246 7.71 18.00 -16.58
CA LYS A 246 8.89 18.18 -17.41
C LYS A 246 8.53 19.17 -18.52
N VAL A 247 8.76 20.46 -18.28
CA VAL A 247 8.67 21.45 -19.35
C VAL A 247 9.82 21.16 -20.32
N GLY A 248 9.53 20.48 -21.43
CA GLY A 248 10.48 20.35 -22.52
C GLY A 248 10.62 21.68 -23.26
N ASP A 249 11.82 21.96 -23.78
CA ASP A 249 12.13 23.15 -24.57
C ASP A 249 11.24 23.34 -25.82
N ASN A 250 10.49 22.30 -26.21
CA ASN A 250 9.61 22.29 -27.38
C ASN A 250 8.12 22.49 -27.07
N GLY A 251 7.75 22.93 -25.86
CA GLY A 251 6.41 23.48 -25.55
C GLY A 251 5.21 22.53 -25.62
N HIS A 252 5.35 21.32 -26.14
CA HIS A 252 4.28 20.34 -26.28
C HIS A 252 4.40 19.23 -25.24
N GLY A 253 4.07 19.56 -23.99
CA GLY A 253 3.80 18.57 -22.94
C GLY A 253 2.43 17.91 -23.14
N LEU A 254 2.24 17.24 -24.28
CA LEU A 254 0.99 16.57 -24.65
C LEU A 254 1.09 15.09 -24.26
N SER A 255 0.96 14.77 -22.97
CA SER A 255 0.46 13.44 -22.64
C SER A 255 -1.01 13.39 -23.06
N THR A 256 -1.31 12.68 -24.15
CA THR A 256 -2.67 12.45 -24.65
C THR A 256 -3.47 11.60 -23.67
N ASN A 257 -2.80 10.69 -22.94
CA ASN A 257 -3.37 9.73 -22.00
C ASN A 257 -3.09 10.15 -20.55
N THR A 258 -3.94 11.03 -20.01
CA THR A 258 -3.86 11.45 -18.60
C THR A 258 -4.77 10.58 -17.73
N PHE A 259 -4.37 10.31 -16.47
CA PHE A 259 -5.25 9.65 -15.50
C PHE A 259 -6.58 10.40 -15.32
N ALA A 260 -6.56 11.73 -15.47
CA ALA A 260 -7.76 12.56 -15.51
C ALA A 260 -8.76 12.10 -16.59
N LYS A 261 -8.29 11.92 -17.84
CA LYS A 261 -9.13 11.44 -18.94
C LYS A 261 -9.58 10.01 -18.71
N LEU A 262 -8.66 9.12 -18.35
CA LEU A 262 -8.94 7.71 -18.08
C LEU A 262 -9.99 7.52 -16.98
N TRP A 263 -9.94 8.35 -15.94
CA TRP A 263 -10.85 8.29 -14.82
C TRP A 263 -12.09 9.18 -15.00
N HIS A 264 -12.24 9.87 -16.12
CA HIS A 264 -13.29 10.87 -16.36
C HIS A 264 -13.40 11.87 -15.19
N VAL A 265 -12.25 12.38 -14.75
CA VAL A 265 -12.13 13.40 -13.71
C VAL A 265 -11.90 14.75 -14.38
N HIS A 266 -12.87 15.64 -14.22
CA HIS A 266 -12.84 17.00 -14.78
C HIS A 266 -12.62 18.08 -13.73
N GLN A 267 -12.63 17.71 -12.45
CA GLN A 267 -12.44 18.61 -11.34
C GLN A 267 -11.84 17.88 -10.14
N VAL A 268 -11.08 18.61 -9.33
CA VAL A 268 -10.59 18.09 -8.06
C VAL A 268 -11.71 17.99 -7.03
N THR A 269 -11.51 17.10 -6.07
CA THR A 269 -12.40 16.86 -4.93
C THR A 269 -11.70 17.28 -3.63
N PRO A 270 -12.44 17.44 -2.52
CA PRO A 270 -11.83 17.63 -1.20
C PRO A 270 -10.82 16.52 -0.83
N GLY A 271 -11.17 15.27 -1.15
CA GLY A 271 -10.32 14.10 -0.90
C GLY A 271 -9.01 14.16 -1.67
N PHE A 272 -9.04 14.57 -2.94
CA PHE A 272 -7.84 14.68 -3.77
C PHE A 272 -6.84 15.72 -3.24
N ILE A 273 -7.32 16.89 -2.81
CA ILE A 273 -6.45 17.93 -2.23
C ILE A 273 -5.83 17.43 -0.91
N ALA A 274 -6.63 16.81 -0.05
CA ALA A 274 -6.14 16.20 1.19
C ALA A 274 -5.11 15.09 0.91
N PHE A 275 -5.34 14.26 -0.11
CA PHE A 275 -4.41 13.21 -0.54
C PHE A 275 -3.08 13.80 -1.03
N CYS A 276 -3.12 14.86 -1.84
CA CYS A 276 -1.91 15.58 -2.25
C CYS A 276 -1.12 16.09 -1.04
N ALA A 277 -1.81 16.65 -0.04
CA ALA A 277 -1.20 17.17 1.20
C ALA A 277 -0.49 16.09 2.02
N ILE A 278 -1.05 14.88 2.04
CA ILE A 278 -0.43 13.74 2.71
C ILE A 278 0.80 13.24 1.95
N LEU A 279 0.70 13.07 0.63
CA LEU A 279 1.81 12.57 -0.18
C LEU A 279 3.07 13.45 -0.10
N VAL A 280 2.91 14.76 0.06
CA VAL A 280 4.05 15.67 0.25
C VAL A 280 4.56 15.71 1.69
N SER A 281 3.73 15.30 2.65
CA SER A 281 4.11 15.21 4.07
C SER A 281 4.89 13.92 4.36
N ASP A 282 4.67 12.87 3.57
CA ASP A 282 5.51 11.67 3.50
C ASP A 282 5.67 11.15 2.07
N ILE A 283 6.80 11.48 1.46
CA ILE A 283 7.13 11.01 0.11
C ILE A 283 7.77 9.61 0.12
N ARG A 284 8.21 9.14 1.28
CA ARG A 284 8.94 7.89 1.39
C ARG A 284 7.97 6.74 1.50
N GLU A 285 6.95 6.88 2.33
CA GLU A 285 6.01 5.81 2.62
C GLU A 285 4.59 6.35 2.56
N PHE A 286 3.69 5.56 2.00
CA PHE A 286 2.26 5.86 1.99
C PHE A 286 1.54 4.85 2.88
N VAL A 287 1.72 5.03 4.19
CA VAL A 287 1.17 4.16 5.23
C VAL A 287 0.32 4.99 6.21
N PRO A 288 -0.71 4.42 6.85
CA PRO A 288 -1.55 5.16 7.80
C PRO A 288 -0.77 5.79 8.96
N LEU A 289 0.22 5.06 9.50
CA LEU A 289 1.13 5.54 10.53
C LEU A 289 2.55 5.56 9.98
N GLY A 290 3.12 6.75 9.81
CA GLY A 290 4.48 6.90 9.27
C GLY A 290 5.51 6.25 10.16
N ASN A 291 6.25 5.27 9.62
CA ASN A 291 7.25 4.53 10.41
C ASN A 291 8.38 5.43 10.92
N SER A 292 8.79 6.40 10.08
CA SER A 292 9.89 7.32 10.41
C SER A 292 9.44 8.58 11.16
N THR A 293 8.22 9.05 10.92
CA THR A 293 7.72 10.32 11.46
C THR A 293 6.85 10.14 12.70
N GLY A 294 6.28 8.95 12.91
CA GLY A 294 5.28 8.67 13.94
C GLY A 294 3.96 9.41 13.73
N VAL A 295 3.72 9.97 12.54
CA VAL A 295 2.52 10.75 12.23
C VAL A 295 1.41 9.81 11.77
N HIS A 296 0.21 9.98 12.34
CA HIS A 296 -1.02 9.32 11.88
C HIS A 296 -1.56 10.04 10.63
N TYR A 297 -1.04 9.68 9.46
CA TYR A 297 -1.41 10.29 8.18
C TYR A 297 -2.87 10.04 7.79
N ASP A 298 -3.46 8.94 8.23
CA ASP A 298 -4.89 8.65 8.11
C ASP A 298 -5.75 9.69 8.85
N GLN A 299 -5.34 10.08 10.06
CA GLN A 299 -6.02 11.10 10.85
C GLN A 299 -5.79 12.50 10.28
N GLU A 300 -4.58 12.82 9.83
CA GLU A 300 -4.29 14.11 9.18
C GLU A 300 -5.07 14.25 7.86
N PHE A 301 -5.20 13.17 7.08
CA PHE A 301 -6.03 13.15 5.88
C PHE A 301 -7.48 13.47 6.21
N GLU A 302 -8.06 12.76 7.18
CA GLU A 302 -9.43 12.99 7.61
C GLU A 302 -9.63 14.44 8.05
N LYS A 303 -8.68 14.99 8.81
CA LYS A 303 -8.71 16.37 9.27
C LYS A 303 -8.70 17.36 8.10
N TYR A 304 -7.84 17.16 7.10
CA TYR A 304 -7.76 18.02 5.92
C TYR A 304 -9.04 17.93 5.08
N LYS A 305 -9.51 16.72 4.80
CA LYS A 305 -10.74 16.48 4.04
C LYS A 305 -11.96 17.09 4.77
N LYS A 306 -12.04 16.93 6.10
CA LYS A 306 -13.09 17.53 6.95
C LYS A 306 -13.06 19.06 6.88
N PHE A 307 -11.88 19.68 6.97
CA PHE A 307 -11.73 21.13 6.81
C PHE A 307 -12.29 21.62 5.46
N LEU A 308 -11.92 20.93 4.36
CA LEU A 308 -12.35 21.28 3.00
C LEU A 308 -13.86 21.09 2.79
N VAL A 309 -14.45 20.03 3.35
CA VAL A 309 -15.90 19.77 3.27
C VAL A 309 -16.68 20.81 4.09
N GLN A 310 -16.28 21.07 5.34
CA GLN A 310 -16.95 22.03 6.22
C GLN A 310 -16.92 23.46 5.69
N ASN A 311 -15.84 23.84 4.99
CA ASN A 311 -15.65 25.18 4.47
C ASN A 311 -15.91 25.28 2.97
N GLY A 312 -16.46 24.24 2.32
CA GLY A 312 -16.60 24.16 0.87
C GLY A 312 -17.40 25.29 0.22
N THR A 313 -18.26 25.96 0.98
CA THR A 313 -19.06 27.12 0.52
C THR A 313 -18.41 28.48 0.83
N LYS A 314 -17.28 28.51 1.53
CA LYS A 314 -16.55 29.74 1.84
C LYS A 314 -15.72 30.17 0.62
N ASP A 315 -15.70 31.47 0.34
CA ASP A 315 -15.05 32.03 -0.85
C ASP A 315 -13.60 31.57 -1.06
N HIS A 316 -12.82 31.48 0.02
CA HIS A 316 -11.42 31.06 -0.05
C HIS A 316 -11.24 29.59 -0.45
N VAL A 317 -12.16 28.70 -0.05
CA VAL A 317 -12.15 27.28 -0.47
C VAL A 317 -12.67 27.12 -1.89
N VAL A 318 -13.69 27.91 -2.28
CA VAL A 318 -14.14 27.97 -3.68
C VAL A 318 -13.00 28.44 -4.58
N GLN A 319 -12.25 29.46 -4.16
CA GLN A 319 -11.08 29.95 -4.88
C GLN A 319 -9.97 28.90 -4.94
N LEU A 320 -9.72 28.16 -3.85
CA LEU A 320 -8.80 27.03 -3.83
C LEU A 320 -9.15 26.00 -4.92
N TYR A 321 -10.42 25.59 -5.04
CA TYR A 321 -10.83 24.65 -6.10
C TYR A 321 -10.62 25.23 -7.49
N LYS A 322 -10.92 26.52 -7.71
CA LYS A 322 -10.63 27.19 -9.00
C LYS A 322 -9.14 27.17 -9.34
N VAL A 323 -8.27 27.43 -8.35
CA VAL A 323 -6.81 27.40 -8.53
C VAL A 323 -6.36 25.99 -8.94
N TYR A 324 -6.80 24.94 -8.24
CA TYR A 324 -6.45 23.56 -8.61
C TYR A 324 -6.98 23.18 -9.98
N ASN A 325 -8.25 23.49 -10.27
CA ASN A 325 -8.85 23.11 -11.54
C ASN A 325 -8.22 23.84 -12.73
N GLY A 326 -7.90 25.13 -12.59
CA GLY A 326 -7.19 25.88 -13.64
C GLY A 326 -5.74 25.42 -13.84
N PHE A 327 -5.08 24.96 -12.76
CA PHE A 327 -3.72 24.44 -12.85
C PHE A 327 -3.65 23.04 -13.48
N ILE A 328 -4.59 22.15 -13.11
CA ILE A 328 -4.57 20.74 -13.52
C ILE A 328 -5.31 20.52 -14.85
N PHE A 329 -6.43 21.21 -15.07
CA PHE A 329 -7.30 21.06 -16.24
C PHE A 329 -7.43 22.36 -17.06
N PRO A 330 -6.32 22.96 -17.54
CA PRO A 330 -6.38 24.17 -18.36
C PRO A 330 -7.27 23.98 -19.60
N ASP A 331 -7.18 22.81 -20.24
CA ASP A 331 -7.89 22.50 -21.49
C ASP A 331 -9.43 22.43 -21.32
N VAL A 332 -9.92 22.09 -20.12
CA VAL A 332 -11.37 22.01 -19.83
C VAL A 332 -12.00 23.40 -19.73
N GLN A 333 -11.22 24.42 -19.35
CA GLN A 333 -11.71 25.79 -19.29
C GLN A 333 -11.92 26.38 -20.68
N ASP A 334 -11.09 25.97 -21.65
CA ASP A 334 -11.16 26.42 -23.04
C ASP A 334 -12.26 25.69 -23.83
N ALA A 335 -12.53 24.42 -23.49
CA ALA A 335 -13.51 23.58 -24.20
C ALA A 335 -14.98 23.93 -23.94
N GLY A 336 -15.29 24.81 -22.97
CA GLY A 336 -16.64 25.30 -22.69
C GLY A 336 -17.30 26.10 -23.84
N GLN A 337 -16.67 26.18 -25.01
CA GLN A 337 -17.19 26.81 -26.22
C GLN A 337 -17.32 25.87 -27.44
N GLY A 338 -17.00 24.58 -27.32
CA GLY A 338 -17.07 23.63 -28.45
C GLY A 338 -17.80 22.34 -28.09
N GLU A 339 -19.03 22.16 -28.58
CA GLU A 339 -19.77 20.91 -28.50
C GLU A 339 -19.09 19.86 -29.40
N GLY A 340 -18.58 18.77 -28.83
CA GLY A 340 -17.98 17.67 -29.58
C GLY A 340 -18.12 16.34 -28.86
N GLU A 341 -18.95 15.46 -29.42
CA GLU A 341 -19.11 14.07 -29.04
C GLU A 341 -17.79 13.31 -29.32
N GLY A 342 -17.12 12.83 -28.27
CA GLY A 342 -15.89 12.05 -28.37
C GLY A 342 -16.16 10.54 -28.30
N ASP A 343 -15.71 9.84 -29.33
CA ASP A 343 -15.73 8.38 -29.50
C ASP A 343 -14.84 7.68 -28.45
N GLY A 344 -15.30 6.52 -27.97
CA GLY A 344 -14.73 5.81 -26.80
C GLY A 344 -13.60 4.84 -27.12
N SER A 345 -13.03 4.85 -28.33
CA SER A 345 -12.02 3.88 -28.78
C SER A 345 -10.66 4.01 -28.10
N ASP A 346 -10.26 5.21 -27.69
CA ASP A 346 -8.92 5.47 -27.12
C ASP A 346 -8.74 4.90 -25.69
N PHE A 347 -9.84 4.50 -25.05
CA PHE A 347 -9.85 3.99 -23.68
C PHE A 347 -9.20 2.61 -23.54
N ASP A 348 -9.48 1.69 -24.45
CA ASP A 348 -8.97 0.31 -24.39
C ASP A 348 -7.46 0.24 -24.71
N GLU A 349 -6.96 1.19 -25.50
CA GLU A 349 -5.53 1.27 -25.85
C GLU A 349 -4.69 1.81 -24.68
N ALA A 350 -5.14 2.88 -24.01
CA ALA A 350 -4.46 3.42 -22.84
C ALA A 350 -4.42 2.45 -21.63
N MET A 351 -5.45 1.60 -21.48
CA MET A 351 -5.48 0.56 -20.45
C MET A 351 -4.49 -0.57 -20.73
N ARG A 352 -4.23 -0.88 -22.00
CA ARG A 352 -3.26 -1.90 -22.42
C ARG A 352 -1.82 -1.40 -22.23
N GLU A 353 -1.55 -0.16 -22.60
CA GLU A 353 -0.23 0.49 -22.48
C GLU A 353 0.27 0.56 -21.02
N MET A 354 -0.61 0.83 -20.06
CA MET A 354 -0.24 0.86 -18.63
C MET A 354 -0.03 -0.51 -17.97
N GLY A 355 -0.47 -1.60 -18.62
CA GLY A 355 -0.20 -2.96 -18.17
C GLY A 355 1.18 -3.49 -18.61
N GLU A 356 1.77 -2.84 -19.62
CA GLU A 356 2.94 -3.32 -20.37
C GLU A 356 4.27 -2.69 -19.89
N ASP A 357 4.25 -1.48 -19.31
CA ASP A 357 5.47 -0.77 -18.86
C ASP A 357 6.08 -1.32 -17.53
N GLU A 358 5.61 -2.48 -17.07
CA GLU A 358 6.20 -3.25 -15.96
C GLU A 358 7.16 -4.36 -16.43
N SER A 359 7.65 -4.34 -17.67
CA SER A 359 8.76 -5.19 -18.07
C SER A 359 10.03 -4.74 -17.34
N VAL A 360 10.31 -5.40 -16.22
CA VAL A 360 11.63 -5.43 -15.59
C VAL A 360 12.62 -5.87 -16.66
N GLU A 361 13.39 -4.92 -17.19
CA GLU A 361 14.55 -5.24 -18.00
C GLU A 361 15.55 -6.03 -17.15
N GLY A 362 15.83 -7.25 -17.61
CA GLY A 362 17.12 -7.90 -17.47
C GLY A 362 17.29 -8.82 -16.27
N GLU A 363 17.04 -10.11 -16.48
CA GLU A 363 18.06 -11.12 -16.22
C GLU A 363 18.14 -12.09 -17.40
N PRO A 364 19.35 -12.53 -17.79
CA PRO A 364 19.57 -13.42 -18.94
C PRO A 364 18.91 -14.77 -18.69
N HIS A 365 18.23 -15.25 -19.72
CA HIS A 365 17.66 -16.58 -19.81
C HIS A 365 18.83 -17.54 -20.06
N ASP A 366 19.31 -18.19 -19.00
CA ASP A 366 20.10 -19.41 -19.15
C ASP A 366 19.10 -20.56 -19.30
N ASP A 367 18.84 -20.90 -20.56
CA ASP A 367 18.27 -22.17 -20.98
C ASP A 367 19.36 -23.24 -20.83
N ASP A 368 19.23 -24.11 -19.84
CA ASP A 368 19.86 -25.43 -19.74
C ASP A 368 18.95 -26.22 -18.76
N ASP A 369 18.00 -27.02 -19.23
CA ASP A 369 18.14 -28.40 -19.73
C ASP A 369 17.57 -29.40 -18.69
N ASP A 370 16.70 -30.27 -19.20
CA ASP A 370 16.44 -31.65 -18.81
C ASP A 370 16.13 -31.99 -17.34
N ASP A 371 14.87 -32.35 -17.08
CA ASP A 371 14.63 -33.63 -16.39
C ASP A 371 13.32 -34.29 -16.83
N GLU A 372 13.49 -35.38 -17.58
CA GLU A 372 12.48 -36.38 -17.88
C GLU A 372 12.13 -37.19 -16.63
N GLY A 373 10.86 -37.54 -16.49
CA GLY A 373 10.49 -38.83 -15.90
C GLY A 373 9.92 -38.78 -14.48
N GLY A 374 8.69 -39.27 -14.36
CA GLY A 374 8.09 -39.55 -13.06
C GLY A 374 6.61 -39.88 -13.10
N ASP A 375 6.21 -40.85 -13.94
CA ASP A 375 4.97 -41.61 -13.72
C ASP A 375 5.08 -42.35 -12.37
N VAL A 376 4.18 -42.06 -11.41
CA VAL A 376 3.88 -42.96 -10.28
C VAL A 376 2.41 -42.82 -9.85
N ASP A 377 1.63 -43.81 -10.28
CA ASP A 377 0.62 -44.59 -9.55
C ASP A 377 -0.43 -43.92 -8.63
N GLU A 378 -1.64 -43.86 -9.19
CA GLU A 378 -2.88 -44.48 -8.72
C GLU A 378 -2.82 -45.39 -7.46
N SER A 379 -3.45 -44.94 -6.37
CA SER A 379 -4.20 -45.72 -5.33
C SER A 379 -4.31 -44.85 -4.06
N GLY A 380 -5.36 -44.86 -3.25
CA GLY A 380 -6.59 -45.61 -3.25
C GLY A 380 -7.55 -45.05 -2.18
N ASP A 381 -8.68 -45.73 -2.11
CA ASP A 381 -9.80 -45.67 -1.17
C ASP A 381 -9.52 -45.20 0.27
N ASN A 382 -10.47 -44.41 0.82
CA ASN A 382 -11.17 -44.72 2.07
C ASN A 382 -12.26 -43.65 2.31
N GLU A 383 -13.52 -44.04 2.22
CA GLU A 383 -14.37 -44.57 3.31
C GLU A 383 -15.12 -43.48 4.07
N GLU A 384 -16.42 -43.71 4.09
CA GLU A 384 -17.49 -43.04 4.81
C GLU A 384 -17.17 -42.83 6.30
N ASP A 385 -17.56 -41.68 6.85
CA ASP A 385 -18.03 -41.66 8.23
C ASP A 385 -19.30 -40.82 8.36
N GLN A 386 -20.34 -41.49 8.86
CA GLN A 386 -21.62 -40.94 9.24
C GLN A 386 -21.63 -40.68 10.74
N GLY A 387 -21.92 -39.44 11.14
CA GLY A 387 -22.35 -39.12 12.50
C GLY A 387 -22.74 -37.64 12.54
N GLY A 388 -23.99 -37.23 12.77
CA GLY A 388 -24.90 -37.69 13.80
C GLY A 388 -24.67 -36.86 15.06
N GLY A 389 -25.40 -35.76 15.25
CA GLY A 389 -25.27 -34.92 16.44
C GLY A 389 -26.27 -33.76 16.50
N ALA A 390 -27.34 -33.98 17.27
CA ALA A 390 -28.49 -33.10 17.46
C ALA A 390 -28.27 -32.00 18.53
N SER A 391 -29.27 -31.11 18.64
CA SER A 391 -29.63 -30.24 19.79
C SER A 391 -28.60 -29.17 20.19
N GLY A 392 -28.91 -27.88 20.27
CA GLY A 392 -30.12 -27.23 20.76
C GLY A 392 -29.70 -26.41 21.99
N ASN A 393 -29.85 -25.08 21.95
CA ASN A 393 -30.17 -24.31 23.15
C ASN A 393 -30.65 -22.90 22.76
N GLU A 394 -31.93 -22.66 23.04
CA GLU A 394 -32.49 -21.34 23.31
C GLU A 394 -31.90 -20.85 24.64
N GLY A 395 -31.63 -19.56 24.74
CA GLY A 395 -31.16 -18.92 25.96
C GLY A 395 -31.49 -17.44 25.90
N ASP A 396 -32.62 -17.10 26.51
CA ASP A 396 -33.03 -15.77 26.93
C ASP A 396 -31.91 -15.05 27.71
N ASP A 397 -31.69 -13.77 27.39
CA ASP A 397 -31.63 -12.65 28.35
C ASP A 397 -31.69 -11.30 27.61
#